data_AF-A0A3M9Z6V2-F1
#
_entry.id   AF-A0A3M9Z6V2-F1
#
_cell.length_a   1.000
_cell.length_b   1.000
_cell.length_c   1.000
_cell.angle_alpha   90.00
_cell.angle_beta   90.00
_cell.angle_gamma   90.00
#
_symmetry.space_group_name_H-M   'P 1'
#
loop_
_entity.id
_entity.type
_entity.pdbx_description
1 polymer ?
#
loop_
_entity_poly.entity_id
_entity_poly.type
_entity_poly.pdbx_seq_one_letter_code
_entity_poly.pdbx_strand_id
1 'polypeptide(L)' 'MIPTTKKNSLLLLFASILIALLAQVFTASPARAECVYEGETYQTGDTVGPLICMPDGTWQPQ' A
#
# COMPACT_ATOMS: atom_id res chain seq x y z
N MET A 1 48.86 -0.81 -10.58
CA MET A 1 47.49 -1.36 -10.58
C MET A 1 46.68 -0.59 -9.55
N ILE A 2 45.70 0.19 -9.97
CA ILE A 2 44.85 1.00 -9.08
C ILE A 2 43.78 0.08 -8.50
N PRO A 3 43.62 -0.03 -7.16
CA PRO A 3 42.65 -0.95 -6.58
C PRO A 3 41.24 -0.47 -6.88
N THR A 4 40.54 -1.20 -7.75
CA THR A 4 39.15 -0.98 -8.16
C THR A 4 38.14 -1.20 -7.02
N THR A 5 38.59 -1.70 -5.87
CA THR A 5 37.77 -2.13 -4.72
C THR A 5 36.94 -1.00 -4.09
N LYS A 6 37.44 0.24 -4.06
CA LYS A 6 36.75 1.36 -3.39
C LYS A 6 35.48 1.82 -4.13
N LYS A 7 35.47 1.72 -5.46
CA LYS A 7 34.36 2.16 -6.32
C LYS A 7 33.18 1.17 -6.27
N ASN A 8 33.49 -0.13 -6.19
CA ASN A 8 32.49 -1.19 -6.00
C ASN A 8 31.79 -1.11 -4.64
N SER A 9 32.54 -0.81 -3.57
CA SER A 9 31.95 -0.68 -2.23
C SER A 9 30.96 0.49 -2.14
N LEU A 10 31.29 1.63 -2.74
CA LEU A 10 30.40 2.79 -2.77
C LEU A 10 29.12 2.51 -3.57
N LEU A 11 29.24 1.84 -4.71
CA LEU A 11 28.09 1.50 -5.57
C LEU A 11 27.14 0.51 -4.88
N LEU A 12 27.68 -0.46 -4.14
CA LEU A 12 26.90 -1.38 -3.31
C LEU A 12 26.15 -0.68 -2.17
N LEU A 13 26.76 0.33 -1.52
CA LEU A 13 26.11 1.12 -0.49
C LEU A 13 24.92 1.92 -1.05
N PHE A 14 25.11 2.59 -2.19
CA PHE A 14 24.03 3.32 -2.85
C PHE A 14 22.89 2.39 -3.31
N ALA A 15 23.22 1.22 -3.86
CA ALA A 15 22.21 0.24 -4.25
C ALA A 15 21.40 -0.24 -3.04
N SER A 16 22.07 -0.52 -1.92
CA SER A 16 21.41 -0.95 -0.66
C SER A 16 20.46 0.11 -0.12
N ILE A 17 20.88 1.38 -0.11
CA ILE A 17 20.07 2.52 0.35
C ILE A 17 18.86 2.71 -0.56
N LEU A 18 19.05 2.61 -1.87
CA LEU A 18 17.97 2.73 -2.85
C LEU A 18 16.93 1.62 -2.67
N ILE A 19 17.36 0.38 -2.47
CA ILE A 19 16.48 -0.76 -2.21
C ILE A 19 15.70 -0.56 -0.91
N ALA A 20 16.37 -0.08 0.15
CA ALA A 20 15.72 0.22 1.43
C ALA A 20 14.66 1.33 1.31
N LEU A 21 14.93 2.39 0.53
CA LEU A 21 13.93 3.43 0.26
C LEU A 21 12.73 2.89 -0.52
N LEU A 22 12.97 2.10 -1.58
CA LEU A 22 11.91 1.56 -2.41
C LEU A 22 11.02 0.57 -1.63
N ALA A 23 11.59 -0.20 -0.70
CA ALA A 23 10.83 -1.13 0.15
C ALA A 23 9.76 -0.44 1.02
N GLN A 24 9.97 0.82 1.41
CA GLN A 24 9.02 1.59 2.24
C GLN A 24 7.73 1.97 1.50
N VAL A 25 7.73 1.96 0.17
CA VAL A 25 6.54 2.29 -0.63
C VAL A 25 5.52 1.15 -0.63
N PHE A 26 5.97 -0.10 -0.46
CA PHE A 26 5.12 -1.28 -0.58
C PHE A 26 4.32 -1.62 0.68
N THR A 27 4.63 -1.00 1.83
CA THR A 27 3.97 -1.35 3.12
C THR A 27 2.75 -0.48 3.45
N ALA A 28 2.49 0.58 2.70
CA ALA A 28 1.35 1.46 2.91
C ALA A 28 0.16 1.08 1.99
N SER A 29 -0.35 -0.14 2.13
CA SER A 29 -1.70 -0.43 1.62
C SER A 29 -2.69 0.10 2.65
N PRO A 30 -3.52 1.12 2.36
CA PRO A 30 -4.60 1.48 3.27
C PRO A 30 -5.46 0.23 3.42
N ALA A 31 -5.70 -0.21 4.65
CA ALA A 31 -6.71 -1.21 4.95
C ALA A 31 -8.07 -0.58 4.62
N ARG A 32 -8.45 -0.63 3.34
CA ARG A 32 -9.80 -0.26 2.91
C ARG A 32 -10.71 -1.36 3.43
N ALA A 33 -11.55 -1.02 4.41
CA ALA A 33 -12.56 -1.94 4.87
C ALA A 33 -13.61 -2.09 3.76
N GLU A 34 -13.96 -3.33 3.47
CA GLU A 34 -14.99 -3.68 2.50
C GLU A 34 -16.30 -3.94 3.23
N CYS A 35 -17.42 -3.54 2.65
CA CYS A 35 -18.75 -3.84 3.18
C CYS A 35 -19.34 -5.04 2.43
N VAL A 36 -19.98 -5.96 3.15
CA VAL A 36 -20.67 -7.10 2.54
C VAL A 36 -22.18 -6.84 2.54
N TYR A 37 -22.83 -7.03 1.39
CA TYR A 37 -24.28 -6.96 1.26
C TYR A 37 -24.77 -8.08 0.35
N GLU A 38 -25.71 -8.90 0.84
CA GLU A 38 -26.25 -10.07 0.12
C GLU A 38 -25.20 -11.07 -0.41
N GLY A 39 -24.02 -11.12 0.22
CA GLY A 39 -22.91 -12.00 -0.18
C GLY A 39 -21.96 -11.40 -1.21
N GLU A 40 -22.24 -10.19 -1.69
CA GLU A 40 -21.35 -9.41 -2.56
C GLU A 40 -20.51 -8.42 -1.74
N THR A 41 -19.30 -8.15 -2.23
CA THR A 41 -18.34 -7.25 -1.58
C THR A 41 -18.34 -5.89 -2.26
N TYR A 42 -18.50 -4.83 -1.46
CA TYR A 42 -18.58 -3.45 -1.88
C TYR A 42 -17.42 -2.64 -1.31
N GLN A 43 -16.89 -1.73 -2.12
CA GLN A 43 -15.81 -0.83 -1.75
C GLN A 43 -16.34 0.37 -0.97
N THR A 44 -15.46 1.01 -0.19
CA THR A 44 -15.77 2.26 0.49
C THR A 44 -16.33 3.31 -0.49
N GLY A 45 -17.49 3.86 -0.18
CA GLY A 45 -18.22 4.84 -1.00
C GLY A 45 -19.28 4.22 -1.93
N ASP A 46 -19.29 2.89 -2.10
CA ASP A 46 -20.36 2.22 -2.82
C ASP A 46 -21.70 2.38 -2.10
N THR A 47 -22.79 2.39 -2.88
CA THR A 47 -24.14 2.61 -2.35
C THR A 47 -25.07 1.47 -2.70
N VAL A 48 -25.89 1.07 -1.72
CA VAL A 48 -26.93 0.05 -1.86
C VAL A 48 -28.22 0.63 -1.29
N GLY A 49 -29.12 1.08 -2.16
CA GLY A 49 -30.34 1.78 -1.77
C GLY A 49 -30.00 3.07 -0.98
N PRO A 50 -30.50 3.23 0.27
CA PRO A 50 -30.19 4.39 1.11
C PRO A 50 -28.90 4.24 1.92
N LEU A 51 -28.13 3.16 1.73
CA LEU A 51 -26.93 2.87 2.51
C LEU A 51 -25.65 3.18 1.71
N ILE A 52 -24.65 3.73 2.38
CA ILE A 52 -23.29 3.96 1.87
C ILE A 52 -22.28 3.14 2.67
N CYS A 53 -21.33 2.52 1.96
CA CYS A 53 -20.25 1.75 2.57
C CYS A 53 -19.19 2.70 3.14
N MET A 54 -18.97 2.65 4.45
CA MET A 54 -18.04 3.54 5.16
C MET A 54 -16.63 2.94 5.24
N PRO A 55 -15.60 3.78 5.45
CA PRO A 55 -14.21 3.31 5.54
C PRO A 55 -13.92 2.38 6.73
N ASP A 56 -14.83 2.31 7.70
CA ASP A 56 -14.77 1.39 8.85
C ASP A 56 -15.39 0.02 8.56
N GLY A 57 -15.91 -0.20 7.34
CA GLY A 57 -16.53 -1.45 6.91
C GLY A 57 -18.00 -1.57 7.31
N THR A 58 -18.62 -0.48 7.78
CA THR A 58 -20.03 -0.46 8.16
C THR A 58 -20.91 0.18 7.08
N TRP A 59 -22.17 -0.22 7.03
CA TRP A 59 -23.19 0.45 6.23
C TRP A 59 -23.81 1.58 7.05
N GLN A 60 -23.81 2.80 6.52
CA GLN A 60 -24.49 3.94 7.14
C GLN A 60 -25.56 4.51 6.21
N PRO A 61 -26.64 5.09 6.75
CA PRO A 61 -27.60 5.84 5.94
C PRO A 61 -26.94 7.03 5.25
N GLN A 62 -27.34 7.31 4.01
CA GLN A 62 -26.96 8.52 3.27
C GLN A 62 -27.65 9.77 3.81
#